data_AF-A0A545AM17-F1
#
_entry.id   AF-A0A545AM17-F1
#
_cell.length_a   1.000
_cell.length_b   1.000
_cell.length_c   1.000
_cell.angle_alpha   90.00
_cell.angle_beta   90.00
_cell.angle_gamma   90.00
#
_symmetry.space_group_name_H-M   'P 1'
#
loop_
_entity.id
_entity.type
_entity.pdbx_description
1 polymer ?
#
loop_
_entity_poly.entity_id
_entity_poly.type
_entity_poly.pdbx_seq_one_letter_code
_entity_poly.pdbx_strand_id
1 'polypeptide(L)'
;MDTLLSSSPELVALGEPTHGEQEFLRRRNALFADLVENHGFRSIAIESDRVAGLAVDDYVRGGAGTLESAMETGFTHNFGRFAANRELVEWMRDHPEPLAFHGFDAPTENTEAPSPRRFLTAVCEYVAPSAWAEIDDLLGDDEPWDEVLEAERSIGGSPRAVALRGRAEDLLSMLYERAPGLVAGSSLAVWRRMEVLAKAAVGMLRYHAEVARPGPDRIARLLSVRDAWMARNLLDIRLIEADRGPTLVFANNRHVQKYPGRIDVGGTEAEWAGAGAILSTLLGSRYVVITGSLGESGVAEVRAPAAGTYEAELADGLTVRPVLDAVQRADGSYRYFPLAAEDLATTDAVLHVAHGTAVAAPLPVGDLPVGPSADELAEWIGSLPGVGTVVATEEMGAPQNNWGNSFFSMTGDEYHPFATIVLQDMAGFDEESALGRAGVYRVNVHAGRDAFGALFGFAPRELAERRGEFDYSALDVLLPHPVYGAQGWVCVLNPSAERMPAVMKLVGDARHAAAARTARRAEAGPPAGSGGVTG
;
A
#
# COMPACT_ATOMS: atom_id res chain seq x y z
N MET A 1 21.29 -1.05 -23.58
CA MET A 1 19.94 -0.51 -23.77
C MET A 1 19.53 -0.55 -25.25
N ASP A 2 20.39 -0.11 -26.17
CA ASP A 2 20.16 -0.12 -27.64
C ASP A 2 19.45 -1.36 -28.20
N THR A 3 19.89 -2.57 -27.83
CA THR A 3 19.27 -3.82 -28.28
C THR A 3 17.79 -3.89 -27.90
N LEU A 4 17.42 -3.52 -26.67
CA LEU A 4 16.04 -3.54 -26.18
C LEU A 4 15.19 -2.47 -26.86
N LEU A 5 15.77 -1.33 -27.19
CA LEU A 5 15.07 -0.22 -27.82
C LEU A 5 14.96 -0.33 -29.35
N SER A 6 15.65 -1.30 -29.97
CA SER A 6 15.62 -1.52 -31.41
C SER A 6 14.22 -1.83 -31.97
N SER A 7 13.30 -2.33 -31.12
CA SER A 7 11.89 -2.54 -31.47
C SER A 7 11.04 -1.25 -31.49
N SER A 8 11.64 -0.10 -31.17
CA SER A 8 10.96 1.19 -30.95
C SER A 8 9.81 1.05 -29.95
N PRO A 9 10.10 0.64 -28.69
CA PRO A 9 9.05 0.39 -27.71
C PRO A 9 8.28 1.66 -27.39
N GLU A 10 7.01 1.47 -27.06
CA GLU A 10 6.14 2.52 -26.55
C GLU A 10 6.23 2.62 -25.03
N LEU A 11 6.39 1.47 -24.38
CA LEU A 11 6.56 1.30 -22.94
C LEU A 11 7.74 0.35 -22.70
N VAL A 12 8.61 0.73 -21.77
CA VAL A 12 9.65 -0.14 -21.21
C VAL A 12 9.30 -0.35 -19.75
N ALA A 13 8.90 -1.56 -19.38
CA ALA A 13 8.53 -1.89 -18.01
C ALA A 13 9.70 -2.54 -17.27
N LEU A 14 10.12 -1.93 -16.17
CA LEU A 14 11.06 -2.47 -15.22
C LEU A 14 10.29 -3.01 -14.01
N GLY A 15 10.41 -4.32 -13.79
CA GLY A 15 9.84 -5.00 -12.65
C GLY A 15 10.78 -5.04 -11.44
N GLU A 16 10.22 -5.19 -10.25
CA GLU A 16 10.94 -5.59 -9.04
C GLU A 16 10.30 -6.85 -8.40
N PRO A 17 11.09 -7.78 -7.82
CA PRO A 17 10.57 -9.01 -7.23
C PRO A 17 9.94 -8.79 -5.84
N THR A 18 10.20 -7.65 -5.21
CA THR A 18 9.74 -7.26 -3.88
C THR A 18 9.75 -5.74 -3.74
N HIS A 19 8.80 -5.19 -2.99
CA HIS A 19 8.78 -3.74 -2.70
C HIS A 19 9.69 -3.42 -1.51
N GLY A 20 10.19 -2.18 -1.47
CA GLY A 20 10.98 -1.66 -0.35
C GLY A 20 12.49 -1.91 -0.44
N GLU A 21 12.94 -2.66 -1.45
CA GLU A 21 14.36 -2.82 -1.74
C GLU A 21 14.90 -1.58 -2.49
N GLN A 22 15.63 -0.73 -1.76
CA GLN A 22 16.13 0.55 -2.26
C GLN A 22 17.05 0.40 -3.47
N GLU A 23 17.74 -0.73 -3.62
CA GLU A 23 18.60 -0.97 -4.78
C GLU A 23 17.83 -0.98 -6.10
N PHE A 24 16.60 -1.52 -6.14
CA PHE A 24 15.77 -1.45 -7.35
C PHE A 24 15.37 -0.01 -7.67
N LEU A 25 14.98 0.77 -6.65
CA LEU A 25 14.61 2.18 -6.82
C LEU A 25 15.79 3.03 -7.33
N ARG A 26 17.00 2.81 -6.80
CA ARG A 26 18.23 3.49 -7.25
C ARG A 26 18.58 3.12 -8.68
N ARG A 27 18.54 1.84 -9.05
CA ARG A 27 18.79 1.38 -10.41
C ARG A 27 17.73 1.88 -11.38
N ARG A 28 16.47 1.96 -10.96
CA ARG A 28 15.38 2.59 -11.72
C ARG A 28 15.64 4.07 -11.97
N ASN A 29 16.14 4.83 -10.98
CA ASN A 29 16.50 6.24 -11.18
C ASN A 29 17.63 6.39 -12.20
N ALA A 30 18.71 5.61 -12.03
CA ALA A 30 19.86 5.64 -12.92
C ALA A 30 19.48 5.26 -14.36
N LEU A 31 18.65 4.23 -14.51
CA LEU A 31 18.09 3.83 -15.80
C LEU A 31 17.23 4.93 -16.41
N PHE A 32 16.35 5.56 -15.64
CA PHE A 32 15.49 6.62 -16.16
C PHE A 32 16.30 7.83 -16.64
N ALA A 33 17.32 8.24 -15.87
CA ALA A 33 18.22 9.32 -16.27
C ALA A 33 18.93 9.00 -17.61
N ASP A 34 19.50 7.80 -17.75
CA ASP A 34 20.11 7.34 -19.01
C ASP A 34 19.11 7.34 -20.18
N LEU A 35 17.88 6.85 -19.95
CA LEU A 35 16.83 6.84 -20.97
C LEU A 35 16.41 8.26 -21.41
N VAL A 36 16.39 9.21 -20.48
CA VAL A 36 16.07 10.62 -20.77
C VAL A 36 17.18 11.28 -21.57
N GLU A 37 18.44 11.05 -21.17
CA GLU A 37 19.63 11.68 -21.76
C GLU A 37 19.97 11.09 -23.13
N ASN A 38 19.87 9.78 -23.29
CA ASN A 38 20.41 9.06 -24.44
C ASN A 38 19.35 8.45 -25.36
N HIS A 39 18.10 8.28 -24.88
CA HIS A 39 17.08 7.51 -25.59
C HIS A 39 15.73 8.21 -25.78
N GLY A 40 15.66 9.51 -25.48
CA GLY A 40 14.50 10.36 -25.81
C GLY A 40 13.26 10.11 -24.95
N PHE A 41 13.39 9.46 -23.80
CA PHE A 41 12.29 9.32 -22.84
C PHE A 41 12.01 10.68 -22.18
N ARG A 42 10.74 10.93 -21.84
CA ARG A 42 10.34 12.15 -21.11
C ARG A 42 9.37 11.89 -19.97
N SER A 43 9.00 10.64 -19.74
CA SER A 43 8.02 10.26 -18.72
C SER A 43 8.34 8.95 -18.03
N ILE A 44 7.99 8.89 -16.75
CA ILE A 44 8.01 7.69 -15.93
C ILE A 44 6.62 7.44 -15.33
N ALA A 45 6.19 6.19 -15.31
CA ALA A 45 4.98 5.71 -14.66
C ALA A 45 5.33 4.73 -13.53
N ILE A 46 4.93 5.01 -12.30
CA ILE A 46 5.17 4.18 -11.12
C ILE A 46 3.87 3.54 -10.65
N GLU A 47 3.97 2.32 -10.11
CA GLU A 47 2.89 1.59 -9.44
C GLU A 47 2.41 2.33 -8.18
N SER A 48 1.72 3.43 -8.41
CA SER A 48 1.08 4.28 -7.41
C SER A 48 -0.17 4.90 -8.03
N ASP A 49 -1.15 5.26 -7.20
CA ASP A 49 -2.43 5.83 -7.63
C ASP A 49 -2.23 6.92 -8.70
N ARG A 50 -2.90 6.71 -9.84
CA ARG A 50 -2.90 7.65 -10.97
C ARG A 50 -3.32 9.07 -10.57
N VAL A 51 -4.27 9.20 -9.64
CA VAL A 51 -4.74 10.51 -9.16
C VAL A 51 -3.72 11.13 -8.21
N ALA A 52 -3.19 10.37 -7.24
CA ALA A 52 -2.14 10.85 -6.35
C ALA A 52 -0.92 11.37 -7.15
N GLY A 53 -0.50 10.62 -8.17
CA GLY A 53 0.64 11.01 -9.02
C GLY A 53 0.50 12.37 -9.74
N LEU A 54 -0.70 12.95 -9.84
CA LEU A 54 -0.89 14.31 -10.33
C LEU A 54 -0.22 15.37 -9.43
N ALA A 55 -0.14 15.13 -8.12
CA ALA A 55 0.53 16.04 -7.18
C ALA A 55 2.05 16.06 -7.42
N VAL A 56 2.65 14.89 -7.68
CA VAL A 56 4.06 14.79 -8.08
C VAL A 56 4.29 15.44 -9.44
N ASP A 57 3.43 15.17 -10.42
CA ASP A 57 3.55 15.74 -11.78
C ASP A 57 3.45 17.28 -11.77
N ASP A 58 2.56 17.85 -10.95
CA ASP A 58 2.49 19.30 -10.75
C ASP A 58 3.79 19.84 -10.17
N TYR A 59 4.33 19.17 -9.15
CA TYR A 59 5.59 19.57 -8.54
C TYR A 59 6.73 19.51 -9.56
N VAL A 60 6.96 18.39 -10.24
CA VAL A 60 8.09 18.29 -11.20
C VAL A 60 7.98 19.28 -12.36
N ARG A 61 6.77 19.72 -12.74
CA ARG A 61 6.54 20.66 -13.85
C ARG A 61 6.58 22.14 -13.51
N GLY A 62 7.03 22.52 -12.31
CA GLY A 62 7.11 23.94 -11.95
C GLY A 62 5.94 24.47 -11.13
N GLY A 63 4.97 23.63 -10.73
CA GLY A 63 3.81 24.03 -9.93
C GLY A 63 4.18 24.61 -8.56
N ALA A 64 3.19 25.26 -7.92
CA ALA A 64 3.36 26.02 -6.68
C ALA A 64 3.50 25.18 -5.39
N GLY A 65 3.49 23.85 -5.49
CA GLY A 65 3.61 22.93 -4.35
C GLY A 65 5.06 22.79 -3.82
N THR A 66 5.20 22.15 -2.66
CA THR A 66 6.48 21.81 -2.04
C THR A 66 6.85 20.36 -2.33
N LEU A 67 8.14 20.04 -2.22
CA LEU A 67 8.60 18.65 -2.30
C LEU A 67 7.91 17.78 -1.25
N GLU A 68 7.83 18.23 0.00
CA GLU A 68 7.19 17.47 1.08
C GLU A 68 5.75 17.11 0.75
N SER A 69 4.95 18.08 0.28
CA SER A 69 3.55 17.82 -0.10
C SER A 69 3.46 16.83 -1.26
N ALA A 70 4.36 16.91 -2.24
CA ALA A 70 4.42 15.96 -3.35
C ALA A 70 4.80 14.54 -2.88
N MET A 71 5.73 14.42 -1.93
CA MET A 71 6.14 13.13 -1.37
C MET A 71 5.04 12.52 -0.48
N GLU A 72 4.36 13.34 0.32
CA GLU A 72 3.31 12.90 1.26
C GLU A 72 2.01 12.50 0.55
N THR A 73 1.57 13.28 -0.44
CA THR A 73 0.24 13.11 -1.06
C THR A 73 0.30 12.52 -2.46
N GLY A 74 1.48 12.53 -3.08
CA GLY A 74 1.67 12.14 -4.47
C GLY A 74 1.99 10.67 -4.70
N PHE A 75 2.17 9.91 -3.62
CA PHE A 75 2.43 8.49 -3.63
C PHE A 75 1.43 7.73 -2.75
N THR A 76 1.16 6.48 -3.13
CA THR A 76 0.43 5.47 -2.35
C THR A 76 1.38 4.36 -1.93
N HIS A 77 0.90 3.33 -1.22
CA HIS A 77 1.75 2.22 -0.73
C HIS A 77 2.90 2.69 0.18
N ASN A 78 2.78 3.89 0.75
CA ASN A 78 3.84 4.61 1.47
C ASN A 78 5.13 4.85 0.65
N PHE A 79 5.07 4.81 -0.68
CA PHE A 79 6.26 4.94 -1.54
C PHE A 79 6.95 6.31 -1.42
N GLY A 80 6.24 7.33 -0.92
CA GLY A 80 6.81 8.64 -0.60
C GLY A 80 7.91 8.60 0.46
N ARG A 81 7.97 7.55 1.30
CA ARG A 81 8.98 7.38 2.35
C ARG A 81 10.37 7.04 1.83
N PHE A 82 10.46 6.55 0.60
CA PHE A 82 11.73 6.07 0.06
C PHE A 82 12.60 7.22 -0.45
N ALA A 83 13.81 7.33 0.10
CA ALA A 83 14.81 8.32 -0.31
C ALA A 83 15.03 8.33 -1.84
N ALA A 84 15.09 7.15 -2.47
CA ALA A 84 15.26 7.08 -3.92
C ALA A 84 14.06 7.66 -4.71
N ASN A 85 12.83 7.63 -4.18
CA ASN A 85 11.70 8.31 -4.82
C ASN A 85 11.80 9.83 -4.65
N ARG A 86 12.26 10.31 -3.49
CA ARG A 86 12.54 11.74 -3.27
C ARG A 86 13.61 12.25 -4.25
N GLU A 87 14.73 11.55 -4.35
CA GLU A 87 15.83 11.87 -5.26
C GLU A 87 15.37 11.92 -6.72
N LEU A 88 14.49 10.99 -7.13
CA LEU A 88 13.89 10.99 -8.47
C LEU A 88 13.07 12.28 -8.70
N VAL A 89 12.20 12.63 -7.76
CA VAL A 89 11.30 13.79 -7.88
C VAL A 89 12.08 15.11 -7.88
N GLU A 90 13.10 15.23 -7.04
CA GLU A 90 14.03 16.38 -7.03
C GLU A 90 14.78 16.49 -8.36
N TRP A 91 15.38 15.40 -8.84
CA TRP A 91 16.08 15.40 -10.13
C TRP A 91 15.15 15.74 -11.29
N MET A 92 13.91 15.23 -11.30
CA MET A 92 12.93 15.55 -12.34
C MET A 92 12.53 17.03 -12.32
N ARG A 93 12.39 17.64 -11.12
CA ARG A 93 12.08 19.06 -10.95
C ARG A 93 13.20 19.96 -11.48
N ASP A 94 14.45 19.55 -11.26
CA ASP A 94 15.65 20.32 -11.62
C ASP A 94 16.13 20.07 -13.06
N HIS A 95 15.54 19.09 -13.76
CA HIS A 95 15.89 18.79 -15.14
C HIS A 95 15.54 19.98 -16.08
N PRO A 96 16.45 20.40 -16.98
CA PRO A 96 16.22 21.57 -17.82
C PRO A 96 15.07 21.40 -18.83
N GLU A 97 14.86 20.17 -19.31
CA GLU A 97 13.73 19.83 -20.18
C GLU A 97 12.56 19.31 -19.33
N PRO A 98 11.31 19.72 -19.58
CA PRO A 98 10.19 19.25 -18.77
C PRO A 98 10.01 17.72 -18.85
N LEU A 99 10.07 17.06 -17.70
CA LEU A 99 9.73 15.64 -17.53
C LEU A 99 8.30 15.47 -17.01
N ALA A 100 7.77 14.25 -17.08
CA ALA A 100 6.45 13.91 -16.58
C ALA A 100 6.49 12.74 -15.61
N PHE A 101 5.78 12.90 -14.50
CA PHE A 101 5.56 11.85 -13.53
C PHE A 101 4.14 11.32 -13.65
N HIS A 102 4.00 10.01 -13.53
CA HIS A 102 2.72 9.34 -13.59
C HIS A 102 2.63 8.29 -12.46
N GLY A 103 1.59 8.35 -11.66
CA GLY A 103 1.03 7.11 -11.10
C GLY A 103 0.29 6.36 -12.22
N PHE A 104 0.18 5.04 -12.15
CA PHE A 104 -0.67 4.27 -13.05
C PHE A 104 -1.58 3.26 -12.33
N ASP A 105 -1.48 3.14 -11.01
CA ASP A 105 -2.31 2.24 -10.22
C ASP A 105 -3.73 2.78 -10.04
N ALA A 106 -4.65 1.88 -9.67
CA ALA A 106 -5.95 2.26 -9.18
C ALA A 106 -5.82 2.90 -7.78
N PRO A 107 -6.69 3.84 -7.40
CA PRO A 107 -6.78 4.38 -6.04
C PRO A 107 -7.41 3.35 -5.08
N THR A 108 -6.78 2.19 -4.92
CA THR A 108 -7.23 1.06 -4.09
C THR A 108 -6.05 0.46 -3.35
N GLU A 109 -6.30 -0.05 -2.15
CA GLU A 109 -5.32 -0.81 -1.36
C GLU A 109 -5.80 -2.26 -1.19
N ASN A 110 -4.96 -3.13 -0.61
CA ASN A 110 -5.28 -4.56 -0.45
C ASN A 110 -6.52 -4.80 0.41
N THR A 111 -6.74 -3.97 1.42
CA THR A 111 -7.81 -4.13 2.43
C THR A 111 -8.70 -2.90 2.56
N GLU A 112 -8.46 -1.87 1.75
CA GLU A 112 -9.16 -0.58 1.84
C GLU A 112 -9.41 -0.03 0.43
N ALA A 113 -10.53 0.64 0.22
CA ALA A 113 -10.79 1.37 -1.01
C ALA A 113 -11.60 2.63 -0.69
N PRO A 114 -11.16 3.83 -1.09
CA PRO A 114 -11.79 5.07 -0.68
C PRO A 114 -13.20 5.25 -1.25
N SER A 115 -13.99 6.10 -0.60
CA SER A 115 -15.20 6.67 -1.20
C SER A 115 -14.88 7.42 -2.51
N PRO A 116 -15.74 7.33 -3.55
CA PRO A 116 -15.55 8.06 -4.80
C PRO A 116 -15.83 9.57 -4.66
N ARG A 117 -16.26 10.06 -3.47
CA ARG A 117 -16.64 11.46 -3.21
C ARG A 117 -15.65 12.45 -3.79
N ARG A 118 -14.37 12.34 -3.41
CA ARG A 118 -13.33 13.30 -3.78
C ARG A 118 -13.24 13.52 -5.29
N PHE A 119 -13.42 12.45 -6.06
CA PHE A 119 -13.38 12.48 -7.52
C PHE A 119 -14.67 13.07 -8.11
N LEU A 120 -15.82 12.61 -7.61
CA LEU A 120 -17.13 13.06 -8.07
C LEU A 120 -17.36 14.55 -7.80
N THR A 121 -16.97 15.05 -6.62
CA THR A 121 -17.09 16.47 -6.27
C THR A 121 -16.32 17.33 -7.26
N ALA A 122 -15.02 17.05 -7.46
CA ALA A 122 -14.16 17.84 -8.35
C ALA A 122 -14.66 17.83 -9.80
N VAL A 123 -15.07 16.67 -10.32
CA VAL A 123 -15.57 16.57 -11.70
C VAL A 123 -16.94 17.24 -11.86
N CYS A 124 -17.83 17.08 -10.87
CA CYS A 124 -19.15 17.71 -10.89
C CYS A 124 -19.04 19.24 -10.86
N GLU A 125 -18.21 19.80 -9.98
CA GLU A 125 -17.93 21.23 -9.91
C GLU A 125 -17.38 21.79 -11.23
N TYR A 126 -16.56 21.01 -11.93
CA TYR A 126 -15.99 21.45 -13.21
C TYR A 126 -16.98 21.33 -14.38
N VAL A 127 -17.76 20.26 -14.44
CA VAL A 127 -18.55 19.90 -15.64
C VAL A 127 -20.01 20.32 -15.53
N ALA A 128 -20.63 20.10 -14.37
CA ALA A 128 -22.07 20.27 -14.15
C ALA A 128 -22.42 20.53 -12.67
N PRO A 129 -22.08 21.71 -12.09
CA PRO A 129 -22.27 22.00 -10.67
C PRO A 129 -23.70 21.77 -10.16
N SER A 130 -24.70 22.00 -11.03
CA SER A 130 -26.11 21.81 -10.70
C SER A 130 -26.51 20.36 -10.45
N ALA A 131 -25.68 19.38 -10.84
CA ALA A 131 -25.93 17.96 -10.62
C ALA A 131 -25.47 17.47 -9.25
N TRP A 132 -24.73 18.29 -8.47
CA TRP A 132 -24.12 17.84 -7.22
C TRP A 132 -25.14 17.33 -6.20
N ALA A 133 -26.27 18.01 -6.04
CA ALA A 133 -27.29 17.63 -5.07
C ALA A 133 -27.84 16.21 -5.29
N GLU A 134 -28.00 15.79 -6.55
CA GLU A 134 -28.44 14.42 -6.87
C GLU A 134 -27.31 13.40 -6.65
N ILE A 135 -26.08 13.76 -7.03
CA ILE A 135 -24.91 12.89 -6.87
C ILE A 135 -24.62 12.64 -5.40
N ASP A 136 -24.68 13.67 -4.57
CA ASP A 136 -24.44 13.61 -3.12
C ASP A 136 -25.50 12.75 -2.40
N ASP A 137 -26.78 12.87 -2.80
CA ASP A 137 -27.86 12.02 -2.28
C ASP A 137 -27.63 10.53 -2.59
N LEU A 138 -27.21 10.21 -3.82
CA LEU A 138 -26.89 8.82 -4.21
C LEU A 138 -25.63 8.29 -3.50
N LEU A 139 -24.63 9.14 -3.34
CA LEU A 139 -23.36 8.83 -2.66
C LEU A 139 -23.59 8.48 -1.18
N GLY A 140 -24.42 9.26 -0.47
CA GLY A 140 -24.64 9.11 0.97
C GLY A 140 -23.37 9.30 1.77
N ASP A 141 -23.27 8.73 2.97
CA ASP A 141 -22.07 8.80 3.82
C ASP A 141 -20.87 8.04 3.23
N ASP A 142 -19.65 8.38 3.66
CA ASP A 142 -18.41 7.80 3.13
C ASP A 142 -18.07 6.44 3.75
N GLU A 143 -18.33 6.24 5.05
CA GLU A 143 -17.97 5.05 5.81
C GLU A 143 -18.48 3.72 5.22
N PRO A 144 -19.70 3.64 4.63
CA PRO A 144 -20.16 2.41 3.99
C PRO A 144 -19.34 1.98 2.76
N TRP A 145 -18.58 2.89 2.15
CA TRP A 145 -17.69 2.55 1.02
C TRP A 145 -16.42 1.84 1.49
N ASP A 146 -16.02 1.99 2.76
CA ASP A 146 -14.80 1.36 3.29
C ASP A 146 -14.97 -0.17 3.50
N GLU A 147 -16.20 -0.68 3.42
CA GLU A 147 -16.53 -2.10 3.56
C GLU A 147 -16.11 -2.92 2.32
N VAL A 148 -14.83 -3.31 2.28
CA VAL A 148 -14.24 -4.05 1.14
C VAL A 148 -13.83 -5.49 1.43
N LEU A 149 -13.78 -5.89 2.70
CA LEU A 149 -13.36 -7.24 3.08
C LEU A 149 -14.47 -8.28 2.86
N GLU A 150 -15.70 -7.93 3.25
CA GLU A 150 -16.88 -8.80 3.16
C GLU A 150 -17.81 -8.31 2.05
N ALA A 151 -18.14 -9.19 1.10
CA ALA A 151 -18.96 -8.83 -0.06
C ALA A 151 -20.37 -8.37 0.35
N GLU A 152 -20.93 -9.00 1.38
CA GLU A 152 -22.28 -8.76 1.89
C GLU A 152 -22.43 -7.42 2.60
N ARG A 153 -21.32 -6.86 3.10
CA ARG A 153 -21.29 -5.55 3.77
C ARG A 153 -21.06 -4.40 2.78
N SER A 154 -20.50 -4.70 1.61
CA SER A 154 -20.23 -3.69 0.59
C SER A 154 -21.50 -3.17 -0.07
N ILE A 155 -21.62 -1.84 -0.14
CA ILE A 155 -22.77 -1.17 -0.75
C ILE A 155 -22.71 -1.09 -2.29
N GLY A 156 -21.62 -1.54 -2.92
CA GLY A 156 -21.36 -1.31 -4.34
C GLY A 156 -22.38 -1.96 -5.29
N GLY A 157 -23.10 -2.99 -4.83
CA GLY A 157 -24.19 -3.64 -5.58
C GLY A 157 -25.57 -3.02 -5.35
N SER A 158 -25.70 -2.03 -4.46
CA SER A 158 -27.00 -1.42 -4.12
C SER A 158 -27.59 -0.60 -5.29
N PRO A 159 -28.93 -0.43 -5.36
CA PRO A 159 -29.56 0.39 -6.39
C PRO A 159 -29.02 1.82 -6.46
N ARG A 160 -28.71 2.43 -5.30
CA ARG A 160 -28.11 3.78 -5.24
C ARG A 160 -26.68 3.82 -5.80
N ALA A 161 -25.85 2.81 -5.51
CA ALA A 161 -24.50 2.72 -6.05
C ALA A 161 -24.50 2.49 -7.58
N VAL A 162 -25.44 1.68 -8.08
CA VAL A 162 -25.63 1.48 -9.53
C VAL A 162 -26.07 2.77 -10.22
N ALA A 163 -27.05 3.49 -9.65
CA ALA A 163 -27.49 4.78 -10.17
C ALA A 163 -26.35 5.82 -10.14
N LEU A 164 -25.58 5.88 -9.05
CA LEU A 164 -24.42 6.75 -8.91
C LEU A 164 -23.35 6.47 -9.98
N ARG A 165 -23.10 5.19 -10.29
CA ARG A 165 -22.20 4.82 -11.39
C ARG A 165 -22.69 5.34 -12.73
N GLY A 166 -24.00 5.26 -13.00
CA GLY A 166 -24.60 5.88 -14.18
C GLY A 166 -24.35 7.40 -14.24
N ARG A 167 -24.51 8.10 -13.11
CA ARG A 167 -24.21 9.54 -13.03
C ARG A 167 -22.74 9.87 -13.22
N ALA A 168 -21.84 9.03 -12.73
CA ALA A 168 -20.40 9.18 -12.98
C ALA A 168 -20.05 9.01 -14.46
N GLU A 169 -20.70 8.05 -15.16
CA GLU A 169 -20.54 7.86 -16.61
C GLU A 169 -21.14 9.01 -17.42
N ASP A 170 -22.27 9.57 -16.99
CA ASP A 170 -22.86 10.80 -17.56
C ASP A 170 -21.89 11.99 -17.42
N LEU A 171 -21.28 12.18 -16.25
CA LEU A 171 -20.27 13.23 -16.01
C LEU A 171 -19.06 13.08 -16.94
N LEU A 172 -18.53 11.86 -17.10
CA LEU A 172 -17.42 11.59 -18.01
C LEU A 172 -17.81 11.90 -19.47
N SER A 173 -19.02 11.54 -19.89
CA SER A 173 -19.52 11.85 -21.23
C SER A 173 -19.65 13.36 -21.45
N MET A 174 -20.24 14.08 -20.50
CA MET A 174 -20.38 15.54 -20.55
C MET A 174 -19.03 16.25 -20.56
N LEU A 175 -18.00 15.73 -19.88
CA LEU A 175 -16.64 16.27 -19.91
C LEU A 175 -16.10 16.32 -21.36
N TYR A 176 -16.36 15.28 -22.15
CA TYR A 176 -15.99 15.20 -23.56
C TYR A 176 -16.87 16.08 -24.46
N GLU A 177 -18.20 15.99 -24.30
CA GLU A 177 -19.15 16.80 -25.07
C GLU A 177 -18.88 18.31 -24.95
N ARG A 178 -18.47 18.75 -23.76
CA ARG A 178 -18.21 20.16 -23.45
C ARG A 178 -16.74 20.55 -23.56
N ALA A 179 -15.86 19.65 -24.03
CA ALA A 179 -14.42 19.88 -24.05
C ALA A 179 -14.00 21.21 -24.70
N PRO A 180 -14.54 21.64 -25.86
CA PRO A 180 -14.16 22.93 -26.44
C PRO A 180 -14.44 24.14 -25.52
N GLY A 181 -15.59 24.15 -24.86
CA GLY A 181 -15.98 25.22 -23.95
C GLY A 181 -15.21 25.18 -22.64
N LEU A 182 -15.03 23.99 -22.06
CA LEU A 182 -14.29 23.78 -20.81
C LEU A 182 -12.81 24.15 -20.95
N VAL A 183 -12.18 23.75 -22.06
CA VAL A 183 -10.78 24.10 -22.36
C VAL A 183 -10.64 25.60 -22.61
N ALA A 184 -11.55 26.22 -23.37
CA ALA A 184 -11.53 27.66 -23.60
C ALA A 184 -11.73 28.49 -22.32
N GLY A 185 -12.53 27.98 -21.36
CA GLY A 185 -12.74 28.60 -20.05
C GLY A 185 -11.65 28.31 -19.02
N SER A 186 -10.74 27.37 -19.28
CA SER A 186 -9.65 27.01 -18.38
C SER A 186 -8.37 26.66 -19.15
N SER A 187 -8.04 25.38 -19.32
CA SER A 187 -6.95 24.89 -20.16
C SER A 187 -7.09 23.40 -20.48
N LEU A 188 -6.33 22.92 -21.46
CA LEU A 188 -6.24 21.49 -21.75
C LEU A 188 -5.66 20.69 -20.58
N ALA A 189 -4.73 21.28 -19.81
CA ALA A 189 -4.14 20.64 -18.64
C ALA A 189 -5.19 20.38 -17.54
N VAL A 190 -6.05 21.37 -17.27
CA VAL A 190 -7.18 21.22 -16.33
C VAL A 190 -8.16 20.18 -16.83
N TRP A 191 -8.52 20.20 -18.12
CA TRP A 191 -9.41 19.20 -18.71
C TRP A 191 -8.86 17.77 -18.57
N ARG A 192 -7.56 17.55 -18.87
CA ARG A 192 -6.90 16.24 -18.72
C ARG A 192 -6.88 15.75 -17.27
N ARG A 193 -6.67 16.65 -16.31
CA ARG A 193 -6.78 16.34 -14.88
C ARG A 193 -8.19 15.86 -14.53
N MET A 194 -9.21 16.56 -15.01
CA MET A 194 -10.61 16.20 -14.76
C MET A 194 -10.98 14.88 -15.43
N GLU A 195 -10.36 14.55 -16.57
CA GLU A 195 -10.51 13.25 -17.21
C GLU A 195 -9.96 12.12 -16.33
N VAL A 196 -8.77 12.29 -15.74
CA VAL A 196 -8.19 11.33 -14.80
C VAL A 196 -9.13 11.11 -13.61
N LEU A 197 -9.66 12.20 -13.02
CA LEU A 197 -10.59 12.12 -11.89
C LEU A 197 -11.93 11.47 -12.28
N ALA A 198 -12.48 11.79 -13.45
CA ALA A 198 -13.74 11.22 -13.93
C ALA A 198 -13.62 9.71 -14.20
N LYS A 199 -12.51 9.30 -14.84
CA LYS A 199 -12.17 7.89 -15.01
C LYS A 199 -11.97 7.19 -13.66
N ALA A 200 -11.37 7.86 -12.68
CA ALA A 200 -11.19 7.31 -11.35
C ALA A 200 -12.52 7.15 -10.59
N ALA A 201 -13.45 8.10 -10.69
CA ALA A 201 -14.79 7.99 -10.11
C ALA A 201 -15.54 6.77 -10.68
N VAL A 202 -15.56 6.62 -12.01
CA VAL A 202 -16.20 5.47 -12.69
C VAL A 202 -15.51 4.16 -12.32
N GLY A 203 -14.17 4.14 -12.31
CA GLY A 203 -13.37 2.98 -11.92
C GLY A 203 -13.66 2.53 -10.49
N MET A 204 -13.72 3.46 -9.53
CA MET A 204 -14.01 3.15 -8.13
C MET A 204 -15.40 2.58 -7.94
N LEU A 205 -16.41 3.16 -8.58
CA LEU A 205 -17.77 2.64 -8.51
C LEU A 205 -17.90 1.25 -9.15
N ARG A 206 -17.11 0.97 -10.19
CA ARG A 206 -17.00 -0.38 -10.76
C ARG A 206 -16.29 -1.34 -9.80
N TYR A 207 -15.18 -0.91 -9.19
CA TYR A 207 -14.46 -1.71 -8.21
C TYR A 207 -15.36 -2.09 -7.02
N HIS A 208 -16.06 -1.12 -6.43
CA HIS A 208 -17.03 -1.37 -5.35
C HIS A 208 -18.16 -2.31 -5.75
N ALA A 209 -18.68 -2.20 -6.99
CA ALA A 209 -19.65 -3.16 -7.50
C ALA A 209 -19.08 -4.59 -7.59
N GLU A 210 -17.80 -4.73 -7.91
CA GLU A 210 -17.12 -6.03 -7.92
C GLU A 210 -16.80 -6.53 -6.50
N VAL A 211 -16.47 -5.65 -5.57
CA VAL A 211 -16.31 -5.97 -4.13
C VAL A 211 -17.59 -6.60 -3.57
N ALA A 212 -18.75 -6.04 -3.92
CA ALA A 212 -20.07 -6.50 -3.46
C ALA A 212 -20.55 -7.82 -4.07
N ARG A 213 -19.81 -8.40 -5.02
CA ARG A 213 -20.15 -9.70 -5.63
C ARG A 213 -19.49 -10.82 -4.81
N PRO A 214 -20.25 -11.72 -4.17
CA PRO A 214 -19.69 -12.89 -3.51
C PRO A 214 -19.27 -13.94 -4.55
N GLY A 215 -18.37 -14.85 -4.17
CA GLY A 215 -17.95 -15.95 -5.02
C GLY A 215 -16.57 -16.49 -4.66
N PRO A 216 -16.27 -17.77 -4.99
CA PRO A 216 -14.97 -18.37 -4.72
C PRO A 216 -13.83 -17.74 -5.53
N ASP A 217 -14.15 -17.07 -6.63
CA ASP A 217 -13.21 -16.37 -7.53
C ASP A 217 -13.03 -14.88 -7.16
N ARG A 218 -13.58 -14.42 -6.03
CA ARG A 218 -13.63 -12.99 -5.67
C ARG A 218 -12.25 -12.33 -5.69
N ILE A 219 -11.24 -12.96 -5.10
CA ILE A 219 -9.88 -12.41 -5.06
C ILE A 219 -9.29 -12.29 -6.46
N ALA A 220 -9.34 -13.35 -7.26
CA ALA A 220 -8.86 -13.34 -8.64
C ALA A 220 -9.56 -12.27 -9.49
N ARG A 221 -10.87 -12.08 -9.28
CA ARG A 221 -11.66 -11.05 -9.96
C ARG A 221 -11.28 -9.63 -9.54
N LEU A 222 -11.05 -9.37 -8.24
CA LEU A 222 -10.60 -8.06 -7.77
C LEU A 222 -9.19 -7.71 -8.27
N LEU A 223 -8.27 -8.68 -8.27
CA LEU A 223 -6.94 -8.54 -8.88
C LEU A 223 -7.06 -8.22 -10.37
N SER A 224 -7.91 -8.95 -11.10
CA SER A 224 -8.18 -8.70 -12.52
C SER A 224 -8.71 -7.29 -12.77
N VAL A 225 -9.61 -6.78 -11.91
CA VAL A 225 -10.19 -5.44 -12.06
C VAL A 225 -9.14 -4.36 -11.84
N ARG A 226 -8.28 -4.50 -10.82
CA ARG A 226 -7.18 -3.57 -10.54
C ARG A 226 -6.18 -3.56 -11.71
N ASP A 227 -5.72 -4.71 -12.16
CA ASP A 227 -4.73 -4.79 -13.25
C ASP A 227 -5.31 -4.35 -14.61
N ALA A 228 -6.58 -4.63 -14.90
CA ALA A 228 -7.24 -4.09 -16.09
C ALA A 228 -7.40 -2.55 -16.03
N TRP A 229 -7.48 -1.98 -14.83
CA TRP A 229 -7.45 -0.54 -14.64
C TRP A 229 -6.03 0.01 -14.83
N MET A 230 -5.02 -0.61 -14.22
CA MET A 230 -3.60 -0.28 -14.42
C MET A 230 -3.21 -0.28 -15.90
N ALA A 231 -3.58 -1.31 -16.66
CA ALA A 231 -3.32 -1.38 -18.09
C ALA A 231 -4.00 -0.24 -18.87
N ARG A 232 -5.24 0.11 -18.54
CA ARG A 232 -5.94 1.25 -19.16
C ARG A 232 -5.27 2.58 -18.83
N ASN A 233 -4.85 2.78 -17.58
CA ASN A 233 -4.10 3.97 -17.19
C ASN A 233 -2.79 4.10 -17.99
N LEU A 234 -2.06 2.99 -18.21
CA LEU A 234 -0.84 2.99 -19.02
C LEU A 234 -1.10 3.28 -20.51
N LEU A 235 -2.20 2.76 -21.08
CA LEU A 235 -2.61 3.11 -22.44
C LEU A 235 -2.99 4.60 -22.57
N ASP A 236 -3.70 5.15 -21.58
CA ASP A 236 -4.04 6.57 -21.53
C ASP A 236 -2.78 7.45 -21.39
N ILE A 237 -1.85 7.07 -20.52
CA ILE A 237 -0.54 7.71 -20.40
C ILE A 237 0.17 7.72 -21.75
N ARG A 238 0.16 6.59 -22.48
CA ARG A 238 0.80 6.53 -23.79
C ARG A 238 0.14 7.43 -24.82
N LEU A 239 -1.18 7.63 -24.76
CA LEU A 239 -1.85 8.61 -25.62
C LEU A 239 -1.43 10.05 -25.29
N ILE A 240 -1.21 10.37 -24.01
CA ILE A 240 -0.76 11.69 -23.56
C ILE A 240 0.70 11.96 -23.98
N GLU A 241 1.55 10.94 -23.89
CA GLU A 241 3.00 11.04 -24.10
C GLU A 241 3.43 10.68 -25.53
N ALA A 242 2.49 10.43 -26.45
CA ALA A 242 2.76 9.92 -27.79
C ALA A 242 3.81 10.73 -28.58
N ASP A 243 3.81 12.07 -28.42
CA ASP A 243 4.73 12.98 -29.10
C ASP A 243 6.00 13.31 -28.28
N ARG A 244 6.16 12.71 -27.10
CA ARG A 244 7.26 12.98 -26.14
C ARG A 244 8.21 11.81 -25.92
N GLY A 245 8.04 10.74 -26.70
CA GLY A 245 8.87 9.54 -26.63
C GLY A 245 8.24 8.42 -25.78
N PRO A 246 8.98 7.34 -25.53
CA PRO A 246 8.48 6.22 -24.73
C PRO A 246 8.41 6.58 -23.23
N THR A 247 7.66 5.76 -22.49
CA THR A 247 7.52 5.87 -21.02
C THR A 247 8.22 4.71 -20.34
N LEU A 248 9.02 5.00 -19.32
CA LEU A 248 9.53 3.98 -18.40
C LEU A 248 8.41 3.64 -17.40
N VAL A 249 8.08 2.36 -17.26
CA VAL A 249 7.11 1.87 -16.26
C VAL A 249 7.88 1.16 -15.16
N PHE A 250 7.55 1.40 -13.89
CA PHE A 250 8.16 0.73 -12.75
C PHE A 250 7.11 0.19 -11.78
N ALA A 251 7.18 -1.11 -11.50
CA ALA A 251 6.20 -1.83 -10.68
C ALA A 251 6.75 -3.16 -10.20
N ASN A 252 5.98 -3.89 -9.38
CA ASN A 252 6.24 -5.28 -9.09
C ASN A 252 6.25 -6.12 -10.38
N ASN A 253 7.12 -7.13 -10.45
CA ASN A 253 7.19 -8.12 -11.54
C ASN A 253 5.79 -8.64 -11.92
N ARG A 254 4.94 -8.93 -10.95
CA ARG A 254 3.58 -9.46 -11.15
C ARG A 254 2.67 -8.54 -11.97
N HIS A 255 2.87 -7.22 -11.89
CA HIS A 255 2.10 -6.25 -12.64
C HIS A 255 2.63 -6.04 -14.06
N VAL A 256 3.91 -6.34 -14.33
CA VAL A 256 4.54 -6.03 -15.64
C VAL A 256 4.89 -7.26 -16.48
N GLN A 257 4.90 -8.45 -15.89
CA GLN A 257 5.15 -9.71 -16.62
C GLN A 257 4.15 -9.94 -17.76
N LYS A 258 4.57 -10.66 -18.80
CA LYS A 258 3.79 -10.82 -20.05
C LYS A 258 2.77 -11.98 -20.02
N TYR A 259 2.68 -12.69 -18.91
CA TYR A 259 1.82 -13.87 -18.73
C TYR A 259 0.95 -13.72 -17.47
N PRO A 260 -0.12 -14.51 -17.31
CA PRO A 260 -1.00 -14.43 -16.15
C PRO A 260 -0.25 -14.52 -14.81
N GLY A 261 -0.66 -13.68 -13.87
CA GLY A 261 -0.17 -13.72 -12.49
C GLY A 261 -0.84 -14.85 -11.72
N ARG A 262 -0.13 -15.38 -10.72
CA ARG A 262 -0.64 -16.41 -9.79
C ARG A 262 -0.24 -16.06 -8.37
N ILE A 263 -1.18 -16.22 -7.44
CA ILE A 263 -0.95 -16.08 -6.00
C ILE A 263 -1.78 -17.09 -5.23
N ASP A 264 -1.21 -17.64 -4.16
CA ASP A 264 -1.95 -18.44 -3.18
C ASP A 264 -2.42 -17.50 -2.05
N VAL A 265 -3.73 -17.48 -1.82
CA VAL A 265 -4.33 -16.76 -0.68
C VAL A 265 -5.07 -17.77 0.18
N GLY A 266 -4.45 -18.17 1.29
CA GLY A 266 -5.06 -19.08 2.27
C GLY A 266 -5.40 -20.46 1.70
N GLY A 267 -4.56 -21.00 0.80
CA GLY A 267 -4.75 -22.29 0.14
C GLY A 267 -5.69 -22.24 -1.07
N THR A 268 -6.12 -21.04 -1.49
CA THR A 268 -6.87 -20.83 -2.74
C THR A 268 -5.99 -20.14 -3.75
N GLU A 269 -5.73 -20.81 -4.88
CA GLU A 269 -4.97 -20.23 -5.98
C GLU A 269 -5.83 -19.25 -6.76
N ALA A 270 -5.35 -18.01 -6.88
CA ALA A 270 -5.91 -16.98 -7.72
C ALA A 270 -4.99 -16.76 -8.93
N GLU A 271 -5.54 -16.98 -10.14
CA GLU A 271 -4.89 -16.65 -11.41
C GLU A 271 -5.62 -15.49 -12.08
N TRP A 272 -4.88 -14.52 -12.62
CA TRP A 272 -5.47 -13.38 -13.33
C TRP A 272 -4.57 -12.86 -14.46
N ALA A 273 -5.17 -12.17 -15.43
CA ALA A 273 -4.42 -11.42 -16.43
C ALA A 273 -3.91 -10.11 -15.82
N GLY A 274 -2.65 -10.06 -15.41
CA GLY A 274 -1.99 -8.86 -14.92
C GLY A 274 -1.84 -7.77 -15.99
N ALA A 275 -1.53 -6.53 -15.59
CA ALA A 275 -1.47 -5.40 -16.51
C ALA A 275 -0.48 -5.63 -17.65
N GLY A 276 0.69 -6.19 -17.36
CA GLY A 276 1.72 -6.53 -18.35
C GLY A 276 1.27 -7.58 -19.36
N ALA A 277 0.47 -8.57 -18.96
CA ALA A 277 -0.09 -9.57 -19.87
C ALA A 277 -1.10 -8.93 -20.85
N ILE A 278 -1.92 -8.01 -20.35
CA ILE A 278 -2.86 -7.22 -21.16
C ILE A 278 -2.07 -6.34 -22.14
N LEU A 279 -1.08 -5.60 -21.66
CA LEU A 279 -0.28 -4.69 -22.49
C LEU A 279 0.55 -5.43 -23.53
N SER A 280 1.18 -6.55 -23.16
CA SER A 280 1.89 -7.44 -24.08
C SER A 280 0.99 -7.87 -25.25
N THR A 281 -0.26 -8.23 -24.95
CA THR A 281 -1.25 -8.61 -25.96
C THR A 281 -1.64 -7.45 -26.88
N LEU A 282 -1.86 -6.26 -26.32
CA LEU A 282 -2.36 -5.09 -27.08
C LEU A 282 -1.26 -4.32 -27.83
N LEU A 283 -0.03 -4.32 -27.30
CA LEU A 283 1.09 -3.54 -27.83
C LEU A 283 2.11 -4.41 -28.58
N GLY A 284 2.16 -5.72 -28.32
CA GLY A 284 3.11 -6.64 -28.94
C GLY A 284 4.55 -6.23 -28.65
N SER A 285 5.39 -6.16 -29.68
CA SER A 285 6.82 -5.78 -29.55
C SER A 285 7.05 -4.35 -29.07
N ARG A 286 5.98 -3.53 -28.98
CA ARG A 286 6.04 -2.17 -28.43
C ARG A 286 6.01 -2.15 -26.89
N TYR A 287 5.82 -3.30 -26.25
CA TYR A 287 5.91 -3.46 -24.79
C TYR A 287 7.13 -4.32 -24.45
N VAL A 288 8.17 -3.67 -23.92
CA VAL A 288 9.42 -4.32 -23.51
C VAL A 288 9.39 -4.53 -22.00
N VAL A 289 9.79 -5.71 -21.53
CA VAL A 289 9.84 -6.05 -20.10
C VAL A 289 11.27 -6.36 -19.66
N ILE A 290 11.70 -5.70 -18.59
CA ILE A 290 12.91 -5.98 -17.84
C ILE A 290 12.46 -6.54 -16.48
N THR A 291 12.61 -7.84 -16.27
CA THR A 291 12.21 -8.49 -15.01
C THR A 291 13.27 -8.23 -13.93
N GLY A 292 12.86 -7.80 -12.75
CA GLY A 292 13.75 -7.64 -11.61
C GLY A 292 14.06 -8.98 -10.95
N SER A 293 15.31 -9.20 -10.55
CA SER A 293 15.76 -10.41 -9.86
C SER A 293 16.67 -10.03 -8.70
N LEU A 294 16.53 -10.73 -7.56
CA LEU A 294 17.24 -10.41 -6.33
C LEU A 294 17.97 -11.64 -5.79
N GLY A 295 19.27 -11.51 -5.58
CA GLY A 295 20.14 -12.53 -4.98
C GLY A 295 19.90 -12.66 -3.49
N GLU A 296 20.47 -11.79 -2.67
CA GLU A 296 20.19 -11.73 -1.22
C GLU A 296 19.76 -10.33 -0.80
N SER A 297 18.97 -10.21 0.27
CA SER A 297 18.63 -8.92 0.87
C SER A 297 18.30 -9.10 2.35
N GLY A 298 18.86 -8.20 3.16
CA GLY A 298 18.51 -8.13 4.57
C GLY A 298 17.11 -7.54 4.79
N VAL A 299 16.77 -6.48 4.06
CA VAL A 299 15.48 -5.78 4.18
C VAL A 299 14.31 -6.64 3.69
N ALA A 300 14.50 -7.40 2.61
CA ALA A 300 13.47 -8.30 2.09
C ALA A 300 13.52 -9.70 2.71
N GLU A 301 14.43 -9.94 3.66
CA GLU A 301 14.65 -11.24 4.33
C GLU A 301 14.95 -12.40 3.34
N VAL A 302 15.56 -12.07 2.21
CA VAL A 302 15.91 -13.02 1.15
C VAL A 302 17.34 -13.53 1.38
N ARG A 303 17.50 -14.84 1.52
CA ARG A 303 18.83 -15.45 1.74
C ARG A 303 19.65 -15.48 0.45
N ALA A 304 20.95 -15.73 0.55
CA ALA A 304 21.78 -16.04 -0.61
C ALA A 304 21.17 -17.21 -1.42
N PRO A 305 21.13 -17.10 -2.77
CA PRO A 305 20.57 -18.13 -3.61
C PRO A 305 21.45 -19.38 -3.58
N ALA A 306 20.83 -20.56 -3.61
CA ALA A 306 21.56 -21.82 -3.70
C ALA A 306 22.18 -22.00 -5.10
N ALA A 307 23.34 -22.65 -5.21
CA ALA A 307 23.95 -22.97 -6.49
C ALA A 307 22.98 -23.75 -7.40
N GLY A 308 22.96 -23.44 -8.69
CA GLY A 308 22.02 -24.03 -9.66
C GLY A 308 20.62 -23.43 -9.64
N THR A 309 20.39 -22.32 -8.93
CA THR A 309 19.17 -21.52 -9.05
C THR A 309 19.35 -20.36 -10.03
N TYR A 310 18.27 -19.86 -10.63
CA TYR A 310 18.35 -18.77 -11.63
C TYR A 310 19.12 -17.55 -11.09
N GLU A 311 18.82 -17.11 -9.89
CA GLU A 311 19.48 -15.98 -9.21
C GLU A 311 20.98 -16.22 -9.00
N ALA A 312 21.42 -17.46 -8.74
CA ALA A 312 22.84 -17.77 -8.52
C ALA A 312 23.68 -17.74 -9.80
N GLU A 313 23.05 -17.92 -10.97
CA GLU A 313 23.73 -17.93 -12.27
C GLU A 313 23.78 -16.53 -12.94
N LEU A 314 23.11 -15.54 -12.36
CA LEU A 314 23.05 -14.18 -12.89
C LEU A 314 24.17 -13.31 -12.31
N ALA A 315 24.84 -12.55 -13.18
CA ALA A 315 25.73 -11.49 -12.75
C ALA A 315 24.92 -10.25 -12.34
N ASP A 316 25.45 -9.47 -11.38
CA ASP A 316 24.84 -8.19 -11.01
C ASP A 316 24.72 -7.25 -12.23
N GLY A 317 23.54 -6.67 -12.42
CA GLY A 317 23.23 -5.78 -13.53
C GLY A 317 22.26 -6.36 -14.56
N LEU A 318 22.27 -5.77 -15.75
CA LEU A 318 21.30 -6.05 -16.80
C LEU A 318 21.82 -7.12 -17.76
N THR A 319 21.06 -8.21 -17.93
CA THR A 319 21.33 -9.27 -18.90
C THR A 319 20.18 -9.36 -19.91
N VAL A 320 20.48 -9.22 -21.20
CA VAL A 320 19.47 -9.31 -22.27
C VAL A 320 19.18 -10.76 -22.60
N ARG A 321 17.91 -11.17 -22.55
CA ARG A 321 17.41 -12.52 -22.88
C ARG A 321 18.31 -13.66 -22.35
N PRO A 322 18.49 -13.76 -21.03
CA PRO A 322 19.32 -14.81 -20.44
C PRO A 322 18.75 -16.19 -20.78
N VAL A 323 19.65 -17.14 -21.04
CA VAL A 323 19.33 -18.57 -21.17
C VAL A 323 20.11 -19.29 -20.08
N LEU A 324 19.41 -19.80 -19.07
CA LEU A 324 19.99 -20.41 -17.88
C LEU A 324 19.57 -21.88 -17.79
N ASP A 325 20.53 -22.76 -17.50
CA ASP A 325 20.28 -24.16 -17.15
C ASP A 325 20.27 -24.29 -15.62
N ALA A 326 19.19 -23.79 -15.01
CA ALA A 326 19.03 -23.66 -13.56
C ALA A 326 17.56 -23.82 -13.18
N VAL A 327 17.24 -23.78 -11.89
CA VAL A 327 15.87 -23.92 -11.37
C VAL A 327 15.42 -22.70 -10.57
N GLN A 328 14.12 -22.56 -10.39
CA GLN A 328 13.55 -21.58 -9.47
C GLN A 328 13.96 -21.91 -8.03
N ARG A 329 14.36 -20.88 -7.26
CA ARG A 329 14.58 -21.01 -5.81
C ARG A 329 13.27 -21.17 -5.03
N ALA A 330 13.32 -21.88 -3.90
CA ALA A 330 12.14 -22.34 -3.17
C ALA A 330 11.70 -21.42 -2.01
N ASP A 331 12.44 -20.37 -1.71
CA ASP A 331 12.20 -19.44 -0.59
C ASP A 331 11.44 -18.17 -1.03
N GLY A 332 10.60 -18.29 -2.06
CA GLY A 332 9.61 -17.28 -2.39
C GLY A 332 8.56 -17.12 -1.27
N SER A 333 7.91 -15.96 -1.23
CA SER A 333 6.84 -15.64 -0.29
C SER A 333 5.80 -14.74 -0.94
N TYR A 334 4.74 -14.37 -0.20
CA TYR A 334 3.77 -13.39 -0.67
C TYR A 334 4.37 -11.96 -0.83
N ARG A 335 5.59 -11.72 -0.34
CA ARG A 335 6.31 -10.44 -0.46
C ARG A 335 7.51 -10.49 -1.40
N TYR A 336 7.99 -11.68 -1.74
CA TYR A 336 9.15 -11.87 -2.60
C TYR A 336 8.84 -12.95 -3.65
N PHE A 337 8.84 -12.55 -4.91
CA PHE A 337 8.58 -13.42 -6.05
C PHE A 337 9.89 -13.70 -6.79
N PRO A 338 10.55 -14.85 -6.56
CA PRO A 338 11.76 -15.22 -7.29
C PRO A 338 11.44 -15.50 -8.76
N LEU A 339 12.48 -15.52 -9.61
CA LEU A 339 12.34 -15.80 -11.03
C LEU A 339 11.70 -17.17 -11.27
N ALA A 340 10.70 -17.21 -12.13
CA ALA A 340 10.10 -18.43 -12.67
C ALA A 340 10.62 -18.74 -14.08
N ALA A 341 10.36 -19.95 -14.57
CA ALA A 341 10.73 -20.33 -15.93
C ALA A 341 10.02 -19.44 -16.98
N GLU A 342 8.77 -19.06 -16.70
CA GLU A 342 7.96 -18.18 -17.54
C GLU A 342 8.53 -16.75 -17.62
N ASP A 343 9.18 -16.26 -16.56
CA ASP A 343 9.89 -14.97 -16.60
C ASP A 343 11.00 -15.01 -17.64
N LEU A 344 11.87 -16.02 -17.57
CA LEU A 344 12.99 -16.19 -18.51
C LEU A 344 12.51 -16.44 -19.94
N ALA A 345 11.37 -17.11 -20.11
CA ALA A 345 10.81 -17.40 -21.43
C ALA A 345 10.20 -16.18 -22.12
N THR A 346 9.76 -15.16 -21.36
CA THR A 346 8.95 -14.05 -21.89
C THR A 346 9.57 -12.66 -21.73
N THR A 347 10.49 -12.51 -20.78
CA THR A 347 11.17 -11.23 -20.53
C THR A 347 12.14 -10.85 -21.66
N ASP A 348 12.36 -9.56 -21.88
CA ASP A 348 13.35 -9.10 -22.84
C ASP A 348 14.74 -8.93 -22.19
N ALA A 349 14.78 -8.69 -20.88
CA ALA A 349 15.99 -8.66 -20.09
C ALA A 349 15.71 -8.95 -18.60
N VAL A 350 16.75 -9.33 -17.87
CA VAL A 350 16.70 -9.43 -16.41
C VAL A 350 17.64 -8.37 -15.82
N LEU A 351 17.12 -7.56 -14.89
CA LEU A 351 17.94 -6.71 -14.03
C LEU A 351 18.15 -7.47 -12.71
N HIS A 352 19.33 -8.05 -12.54
CA HIS A 352 19.69 -8.77 -11.33
C HIS A 352 20.41 -7.85 -10.35
N VAL A 353 19.97 -7.87 -9.09
CA VAL A 353 20.62 -7.25 -7.94
C VAL A 353 21.20 -8.37 -7.10
N ALA A 354 22.52 -8.57 -7.16
CA ALA A 354 23.17 -9.68 -6.45
C ALA A 354 23.08 -9.51 -4.93
N HIS A 355 23.30 -8.27 -4.46
CA HIS A 355 23.23 -7.89 -3.05
C HIS A 355 22.29 -6.71 -2.89
N GLY A 356 21.15 -6.95 -2.27
CA GLY A 356 20.19 -5.94 -1.85
C GLY A 356 20.68 -5.17 -0.62
N THR A 357 19.81 -4.32 -0.10
CA THR A 357 20.11 -3.49 1.07
C THR A 357 20.33 -4.38 2.29
N ALA A 358 21.52 -4.30 2.87
CA ALA A 358 21.79 -4.88 4.17
C ALA A 358 20.89 -4.20 5.21
N VAL A 359 20.35 -4.97 6.17
CA VAL A 359 19.74 -4.36 7.35
C VAL A 359 20.84 -3.52 8.00
N ALA A 360 20.56 -2.25 8.31
CA ALA A 360 21.47 -1.46 9.13
C ALA A 360 21.86 -2.29 10.35
N ALA A 361 23.16 -2.38 10.66
CA ALA A 361 23.62 -3.12 11.82
C ALA A 361 22.80 -2.66 13.04
N PRO A 362 22.31 -3.59 13.89
CA PRO A 362 21.62 -3.23 15.12
C PRO A 362 22.45 -2.18 15.86
N LEU A 363 21.81 -1.15 16.38
CA LEU A 363 22.45 -0.30 17.39
C LEU A 363 23.05 -1.23 18.46
N PRO A 364 24.29 -0.99 18.91
CA PRO A 364 24.94 -1.88 19.86
C PRO A 364 24.06 -2.07 21.10
N VAL A 365 24.03 -3.32 21.60
CA VAL A 365 23.22 -3.85 22.72
C VAL A 365 23.49 -3.14 24.08
N GLY A 366 24.21 -2.02 24.09
CA GLY A 366 24.58 -1.27 25.29
C GLY A 366 23.59 -0.20 25.76
N ASP A 367 22.62 0.20 24.91
CA ASP A 367 21.79 1.40 25.16
C ASP A 367 20.29 1.12 25.36
N LEU A 368 19.86 -0.14 25.58
CA LEU A 368 18.46 -0.41 25.93
C LEU A 368 18.12 0.19 27.31
N PRO A 369 16.95 0.83 27.46
CA PRO A 369 16.50 1.32 28.76
C PRO A 369 16.43 0.18 29.80
N VAL A 370 16.88 0.47 31.01
CA VAL A 370 16.78 -0.48 32.13
C VAL A 370 15.33 -0.49 32.63
N GLY A 371 14.59 -1.54 32.27
CA GLY A 371 13.18 -1.74 32.60
C GLY A 371 12.82 -3.24 32.59
N PRO A 372 11.55 -3.59 32.81
CA PRO A 372 11.14 -5.00 32.79
C PRO A 372 11.34 -5.60 31.40
N SER A 373 11.53 -6.91 31.34
CA SER A 373 11.43 -7.66 30.08
C SER A 373 9.97 -7.69 29.58
N ALA A 374 9.77 -8.05 28.32
CA ALA A 374 8.43 -8.28 27.77
C ALA A 374 7.64 -9.31 28.59
N ASP A 375 8.31 -10.38 29.02
CA ASP A 375 7.71 -11.47 29.81
C ASP A 375 7.35 -11.01 31.23
N GLU A 376 8.25 -10.29 31.91
CA GLU A 376 8.00 -9.74 33.25
C GLU A 376 6.81 -8.77 33.24
N LEU A 377 6.73 -7.95 32.19
CA LEU A 377 5.62 -7.02 32.01
C LEU A 377 4.33 -7.76 31.65
N ALA A 378 4.39 -8.78 30.80
CA ALA A 378 3.24 -9.61 30.44
C ALA A 378 2.67 -10.34 31.67
N GLU A 379 3.55 -10.92 32.50
CA GLU A 379 3.19 -11.56 33.75
C GLU A 379 2.50 -10.56 34.70
N TRP A 380 3.04 -9.35 34.82
CA TRP A 380 2.42 -8.30 35.63
C TRP A 380 1.02 -7.92 35.12
N ILE A 381 0.85 -7.64 33.82
CA ILE A 381 -0.47 -7.28 33.25
C ILE A 381 -1.46 -8.44 33.43
N GLY A 382 -1.03 -9.67 33.15
CA GLY A 382 -1.84 -10.87 33.28
C GLY A 382 -2.24 -11.18 34.73
N SER A 383 -1.46 -10.73 35.72
CA SER A 383 -1.78 -10.89 37.14
C SER A 383 -2.89 -9.95 37.63
N LEU A 384 -3.27 -8.93 36.85
CA LEU A 384 -4.27 -7.95 37.25
C LEU A 384 -5.67 -8.60 37.34
N PRO A 385 -6.51 -8.17 38.31
CA PRO A 385 -7.82 -8.78 38.50
C PRO A 385 -8.72 -8.72 37.25
N GLY A 386 -9.23 -9.89 36.84
CA GLY A 386 -10.16 -10.05 35.73
C GLY A 386 -9.53 -10.04 34.34
N VAL A 387 -8.19 -10.09 34.24
CA VAL A 387 -7.48 -10.11 32.95
C VAL A 387 -7.29 -11.54 32.47
N GLY A 388 -7.72 -11.83 31.25
CA GLY A 388 -7.31 -12.99 30.46
C GLY A 388 -6.11 -12.64 29.58
N THR A 389 -5.14 -13.55 29.51
CA THR A 389 -3.96 -13.39 28.67
C THR A 389 -3.96 -14.46 27.57
N VAL A 390 -3.77 -14.04 26.33
CA VAL A 390 -3.54 -14.91 25.19
C VAL A 390 -2.15 -14.62 24.65
N VAL A 391 -1.30 -15.64 24.60
CA VAL A 391 -0.02 -15.58 23.88
C VAL A 391 -0.23 -16.26 22.54
N ALA A 392 0.01 -15.54 21.45
CA ALA A 392 -0.15 -16.11 20.12
C ALA A 392 0.92 -17.19 19.87
N THR A 393 0.48 -18.37 19.41
CA THR A 393 1.36 -19.50 19.08
C THR A 393 0.93 -20.16 17.77
N GLU A 394 1.80 -21.01 17.24
CA GLU A 394 1.50 -21.82 16.05
C GLU A 394 0.26 -22.71 16.25
N GLU A 395 0.11 -23.32 17.42
CA GLU A 395 -0.99 -24.23 17.74
C GLU A 395 -2.36 -23.54 17.75
N MET A 396 -2.40 -22.22 17.94
CA MET A 396 -3.62 -21.42 17.86
C MET A 396 -3.95 -20.99 16.43
N GLY A 397 -3.13 -21.34 15.45
CA GLY A 397 -3.25 -20.88 14.07
C GLY A 397 -2.89 -19.39 13.91
N ALA A 398 -2.16 -18.80 14.87
CA ALA A 398 -1.72 -17.42 14.76
C ALA A 398 -0.67 -17.30 13.65
N PRO A 399 -0.67 -16.20 12.86
CA PRO A 399 0.41 -15.91 11.93
C PRO A 399 1.78 -15.91 12.60
N GLN A 400 2.82 -16.37 11.91
CA GLN A 400 4.17 -16.53 12.48
C GLN A 400 4.74 -15.23 13.06
N ASN A 401 4.44 -14.09 12.43
CA ASN A 401 4.81 -12.76 12.92
C ASN A 401 4.05 -12.30 14.18
N ASN A 402 3.10 -13.10 14.67
CA ASN A 402 2.43 -12.86 15.95
C ASN A 402 2.90 -13.81 17.04
N TRP A 403 3.73 -14.83 16.75
CA TRP A 403 4.15 -15.78 17.77
C TRP A 403 4.91 -15.09 18.89
N GLY A 404 4.51 -15.36 20.13
CA GLY A 404 5.04 -14.74 21.34
C GLY A 404 4.40 -13.38 21.70
N ASN A 405 3.61 -12.77 20.81
CA ASN A 405 2.87 -11.55 21.16
C ASN A 405 1.80 -11.88 22.21
N SER A 406 1.67 -10.99 23.21
CA SER A 406 0.73 -11.15 24.31
C SER A 406 -0.43 -10.18 24.18
N PHE A 407 -1.65 -10.68 24.34
CA PHE A 407 -2.90 -9.92 24.24
C PHE A 407 -3.64 -10.00 25.57
N PHE A 408 -4.02 -8.84 26.12
CA PHE A 408 -4.65 -8.72 27.42
C PHE A 408 -6.08 -8.20 27.29
N SER A 409 -7.05 -9.04 27.61
CA SER A 409 -8.48 -8.77 27.52
C SER A 409 -9.14 -8.99 28.88
N MET A 410 -10.36 -8.51 29.07
CA MET A 410 -11.15 -8.94 30.24
C MET A 410 -11.63 -10.37 30.04
N THR A 411 -11.66 -11.20 31.08
CA THR A 411 -12.21 -12.56 31.01
C THR A 411 -13.66 -12.51 30.50
N GLY A 412 -13.96 -13.26 29.43
CA GLY A 412 -15.26 -13.24 28.74
C GLY A 412 -15.40 -12.19 27.63
N ASP A 413 -14.32 -11.47 27.29
CA ASP A 413 -14.26 -10.53 26.15
C ASP A 413 -12.91 -10.67 25.41
N GLU A 414 -12.50 -11.91 25.12
CA GLU A 414 -11.16 -12.27 24.62
C GLU A 414 -10.81 -11.55 23.31
N TYR A 415 -11.80 -11.23 22.48
CA TYR A 415 -11.65 -10.57 21.18
C TYR A 415 -11.33 -9.07 21.25
N HIS A 416 -11.38 -8.44 22.42
CA HIS A 416 -11.19 -6.99 22.56
C HIS A 416 -10.09 -6.65 23.58
N PRO A 417 -8.81 -6.81 23.20
CA PRO A 417 -7.71 -6.49 24.09
C PRO A 417 -7.70 -5.00 24.44
N PHE A 418 -7.38 -4.70 25.69
CA PHE A 418 -7.15 -3.34 26.17
C PHE A 418 -5.66 -2.98 26.22
N ALA A 419 -4.79 -4.01 26.20
CA ALA A 419 -3.36 -3.86 26.05
C ALA A 419 -2.78 -5.03 25.24
N THR A 420 -1.65 -4.80 24.57
CA THR A 420 -0.86 -5.84 23.93
C THR A 420 0.64 -5.61 24.15
N ILE A 421 1.42 -6.67 24.12
CA ILE A 421 2.88 -6.62 24.03
C ILE A 421 3.28 -7.32 22.75
N VAL A 422 3.97 -6.61 21.86
CA VAL A 422 4.39 -7.12 20.56
C VAL A 422 5.92 -7.11 20.46
N LEU A 423 6.47 -8.18 19.90
CA LEU A 423 7.91 -8.46 19.88
C LEU A 423 8.56 -8.18 18.52
N GLN A 424 7.76 -7.95 17.50
CA GLN A 424 8.20 -7.72 16.13
C GLN A 424 7.18 -6.86 15.40
N ASP A 425 7.65 -6.11 14.40
CA ASP A 425 6.76 -5.36 13.54
C ASP A 425 6.03 -6.30 12.59
N MET A 426 4.81 -5.94 12.26
CA MET A 426 4.11 -6.51 11.13
C MET A 426 4.41 -5.65 9.91
N ALA A 427 5.20 -6.20 8.99
CA ALA A 427 5.56 -5.47 7.78
C ALA A 427 4.32 -5.09 6.94
N GLY A 428 4.30 -3.86 6.43
CA GLY A 428 3.12 -3.25 5.81
C GLY A 428 2.04 -2.76 6.80
N PHE A 429 2.25 -2.89 8.11
CA PHE A 429 1.29 -2.47 9.13
C PHE A 429 1.90 -1.48 10.13
N ASP A 430 2.89 -1.88 10.94
CA ASP A 430 3.41 -1.06 12.04
C ASP A 430 4.94 -0.99 12.12
N GLU A 431 5.60 -1.02 10.97
CA GLU A 431 7.08 -0.99 10.79
C GLU A 431 7.78 0.25 11.37
N GLU A 432 7.04 1.34 11.60
CA GLU A 432 7.61 2.60 12.10
C GLU A 432 8.21 2.45 13.51
N SER A 433 7.85 1.40 14.24
CA SER A 433 8.44 1.07 15.54
C SER A 433 9.81 0.39 15.46
N ALA A 434 10.20 -0.16 14.30
CA ALA A 434 11.48 -0.83 14.11
C ALA A 434 11.78 -1.88 15.20
N LEU A 435 10.83 -2.73 15.54
CA LEU A 435 10.95 -3.77 16.56
C LEU A 435 11.87 -4.93 16.17
N GLY A 436 12.31 -5.01 14.91
CA GLY A 436 13.38 -5.92 14.48
C GLY A 436 14.74 -5.67 15.15
N ARG A 437 14.87 -4.60 15.96
CA ARG A 437 16.04 -4.33 16.80
C ARG A 437 16.14 -5.36 17.94
N ALA A 438 17.34 -5.89 18.15
CA ALA A 438 17.57 -6.91 19.18
C ALA A 438 17.13 -6.43 20.58
N GLY A 439 16.23 -7.21 21.21
CA GLY A 439 15.74 -6.95 22.57
C GLY A 439 14.69 -5.84 22.67
N VAL A 440 14.23 -5.28 21.54
CA VAL A 440 13.19 -4.24 21.54
C VAL A 440 11.80 -4.87 21.53
N TYR A 441 10.89 -4.37 22.37
CA TYR A 441 9.49 -4.76 22.38
C TYR A 441 8.60 -3.53 22.57
N ARG A 442 7.36 -3.60 22.09
CA ARG A 442 6.39 -2.52 22.22
C ARG A 442 5.20 -2.92 23.08
N VAL A 443 4.86 -2.06 24.02
CA VAL A 443 3.65 -2.15 24.83
C VAL A 443 2.62 -1.20 24.23
N ASN A 444 1.44 -1.72 23.92
CA ASN A 444 0.33 -0.96 23.38
C ASN A 444 -0.81 -0.92 24.40
N VAL A 445 -1.42 0.23 24.60
CA VAL A 445 -2.51 0.42 25.56
C VAL A 445 -3.62 1.26 24.95
N HIS A 446 -4.86 0.78 25.04
CA HIS A 446 -6.04 1.56 24.66
C HIS A 446 -6.38 2.58 25.76
N ALA A 447 -5.67 3.70 25.77
CA ALA A 447 -5.81 4.77 26.76
C ALA A 447 -7.17 5.49 26.66
N GLY A 448 -7.78 5.51 25.47
CA GLY A 448 -9.00 6.24 25.19
C GLY A 448 -8.76 7.72 24.88
N ARG A 449 -9.79 8.37 24.34
CA ARG A 449 -9.66 9.70 23.72
C ARG A 449 -9.21 10.80 24.68
N ASP A 450 -9.73 10.80 25.91
CA ASP A 450 -9.42 11.84 26.90
C ASP A 450 -7.97 11.74 27.39
N ALA A 451 -7.51 10.53 27.71
CA ALA A 451 -6.13 10.29 28.14
C ALA A 451 -5.14 10.55 27.00
N PHE A 452 -5.49 10.16 25.77
CA PHE A 452 -4.71 10.50 24.57
C PHE A 452 -4.55 12.02 24.42
N GLY A 453 -5.65 12.77 24.49
CA GLY A 453 -5.64 14.23 24.39
C GLY A 453 -4.79 14.90 25.47
N ALA A 454 -4.85 14.40 26.70
CA ALA A 454 -4.02 14.89 27.81
C ALA A 454 -2.52 14.59 27.62
N LEU A 455 -2.17 13.47 26.96
CA LEU A 455 -0.77 13.08 26.73
C LEU A 455 -0.11 13.88 25.61
N PHE A 456 -0.82 14.14 24.51
CA PHE A 456 -0.21 14.69 23.30
C PHE A 456 -0.66 16.11 22.95
N GLY A 457 -1.69 16.64 23.63
CA GLY A 457 -2.18 18.00 23.43
C GLY A 457 -3.10 18.17 22.20
N PHE A 458 -3.56 17.09 21.59
CA PHE A 458 -4.51 17.08 20.46
C PHE A 458 -5.39 15.82 20.49
N ALA A 459 -6.54 15.84 19.83
CA ALA A 459 -7.46 14.70 19.80
C ALA A 459 -6.96 13.59 18.85
N PRO A 460 -7.26 12.30 19.11
CA PRO A 460 -6.83 11.18 18.27
C PRO A 460 -7.07 11.35 16.77
N ARG A 461 -8.21 11.95 16.38
CA ARG A 461 -8.57 12.17 14.97
C ARG A 461 -7.62 13.12 14.22
N GLU A 462 -6.90 13.97 14.94
CA GLU A 462 -5.93 14.93 14.39
C GLU A 462 -4.56 14.26 14.17
N LEU A 463 -4.38 13.00 14.58
CA LEU A 463 -3.08 12.31 14.48
C LEU A 463 -2.58 12.19 13.04
N ALA A 464 -3.48 12.02 12.06
CA ALA A 464 -3.07 11.89 10.67
C ALA A 464 -2.27 13.12 10.19
N GLU A 465 -2.67 14.33 10.62
CA GLU A 465 -2.01 15.59 10.26
C GLU A 465 -0.73 15.84 11.07
N ARG A 466 -0.61 15.22 12.25
CA ARG A 466 0.52 15.43 13.19
C ARG A 466 1.46 14.24 13.28
N ARG A 467 1.27 13.22 12.44
CA ARG A 467 2.03 11.97 12.46
C ARG A 467 3.54 12.20 12.35
N GLY A 468 3.94 13.15 11.50
CA GLY A 468 5.34 13.52 11.28
C GLY A 468 6.04 14.17 12.49
N GLU A 469 5.31 14.49 13.56
CA GLU A 469 5.89 15.02 14.80
C GLU A 469 6.51 13.93 15.70
N PHE A 470 6.29 12.65 15.39
CA PHE A 470 6.69 11.52 16.24
C PHE A 470 7.74 10.64 15.58
N ASP A 471 8.81 10.35 16.31
CA ASP A 471 9.71 9.23 16.02
C ASP A 471 9.16 7.97 16.69
N TYR A 472 8.48 7.13 15.92
CA TYR A 472 7.86 5.90 16.41
C TYR A 472 8.87 4.82 16.82
N SER A 473 10.15 4.99 16.46
CA SER A 473 11.23 4.09 16.85
C SER A 473 11.87 4.47 18.20
N ALA A 474 11.52 5.63 18.76
CA ALA A 474 12.08 6.13 20.01
C ALA A 474 11.81 5.17 21.18
N LEU A 475 12.88 4.82 21.89
CA LEU A 475 12.81 4.00 23.11
C LEU A 475 12.42 4.87 24.31
N ASP A 476 11.67 4.29 25.25
CA ASP A 476 11.27 4.90 26.51
C ASP A 476 10.45 6.21 26.41
N VAL A 477 9.79 6.43 25.27
CA VAL A 477 8.91 7.57 25.01
C VAL A 477 7.47 7.08 24.87
N LEU A 478 6.53 7.79 25.50
CA LEU A 478 5.11 7.58 25.23
C LEU A 478 4.76 8.23 23.91
N LEU A 479 4.21 7.42 23.01
CA LEU A 479 3.88 7.79 21.64
C LEU A 479 2.41 7.46 21.36
N PRO A 480 1.75 8.14 20.41
CA PRO A 480 0.56 7.59 19.78
C PRO A 480 0.89 6.22 19.20
N HIS A 481 -0.05 5.28 19.18
CA HIS A 481 0.21 4.02 18.45
C HIS A 481 0.32 4.33 16.94
N PRO A 482 1.28 3.75 16.20
CA PRO A 482 1.47 4.04 14.78
C PRO A 482 0.19 3.77 13.97
N VAL A 483 -0.41 2.59 14.10
CA VAL A 483 -1.67 2.31 13.38
C VAL A 483 -2.93 2.78 14.12
N TYR A 484 -3.11 2.33 15.37
CA TYR A 484 -4.36 2.54 16.11
C TYR A 484 -4.44 3.86 16.89
N GLY A 485 -3.51 4.80 16.68
CA GLY A 485 -3.46 6.05 17.43
C GLY A 485 -4.73 6.89 17.28
N ALA A 486 -5.34 6.91 16.07
CA ALA A 486 -6.61 7.59 15.82
C ALA A 486 -7.80 7.03 16.62
N GLN A 487 -7.69 5.79 17.10
CA GLN A 487 -8.68 5.14 17.97
C GLN A 487 -8.41 5.40 19.47
N GLY A 488 -7.35 6.13 19.82
CA GLY A 488 -6.96 6.44 21.19
C GLY A 488 -6.00 5.42 21.81
N TRP A 489 -5.27 4.66 20.99
CA TRP A 489 -4.18 3.80 21.44
C TRP A 489 -2.87 4.59 21.57
N VAL A 490 -2.10 4.21 22.58
CA VAL A 490 -0.74 4.72 22.83
C VAL A 490 0.23 3.57 22.94
N CYS A 491 1.50 3.83 22.69
CA CYS A 491 2.56 2.83 22.82
C CYS A 491 3.83 3.38 23.47
N VAL A 492 4.67 2.46 23.94
CA VAL A 492 6.03 2.71 24.40
C VAL A 492 6.91 1.51 24.05
N LEU A 493 8.14 1.78 23.60
CA LEU A 493 9.13 0.75 23.33
C LEU A 493 10.10 0.67 24.51
N ASN A 494 10.32 -0.54 25.05
CA ASN A 494 11.21 -0.80 26.19
C ASN A 494 11.05 0.23 27.33
N PRO A 495 9.87 0.32 27.99
CA PRO A 495 9.66 1.27 29.06
C PRO A 495 10.68 1.06 30.18
N SER A 496 11.43 2.11 30.52
CA SER A 496 12.38 2.11 31.61
C SER A 496 11.67 2.04 32.97
N ALA A 497 12.43 1.74 34.02
CA ALA A 497 11.94 1.83 35.40
C ALA A 497 11.34 3.22 35.73
N GLU A 498 11.84 4.30 35.12
CA GLU A 498 11.30 5.65 35.30
C GLU A 498 9.96 5.85 34.59
N ARG A 499 9.75 5.17 33.46
CA ARG A 499 8.54 5.24 32.66
C ARG A 499 7.44 4.30 33.15
N MET A 500 7.81 3.22 33.82
CA MET A 500 6.88 2.20 34.32
C MET A 500 5.69 2.74 35.12
N PRO A 501 5.82 3.74 36.02
CA PRO A 501 4.66 4.32 36.70
C PRO A 501 3.58 4.87 35.75
N ALA A 502 3.98 5.48 34.64
CA ALA A 502 3.03 5.99 33.63
C ALA A 502 2.37 4.85 32.85
N VAL A 503 3.14 3.83 32.47
CA VAL A 503 2.62 2.62 31.80
C VAL A 503 1.64 1.88 32.71
N MET A 504 1.98 1.71 33.99
CA MET A 504 1.11 1.05 34.96
C MET A 504 -0.21 1.78 35.14
N LYS A 505 -0.18 3.11 35.19
CA LYS A 505 -1.39 3.93 35.25
C LYS A 505 -2.24 3.74 33.99
N LEU A 506 -1.65 3.80 32.80
CA LEU A 506 -2.36 3.63 31.52
C LEU A 506 -3.01 2.25 31.43
N VAL A 507 -2.29 1.18 31.76
CA VAL A 507 -2.81 -0.19 31.78
C VAL A 507 -3.95 -0.32 32.79
N GLY A 508 -3.80 0.25 34.00
CA GLY A 508 -4.83 0.23 35.03
C GLY A 508 -6.12 0.93 34.60
N ASP A 509 -6.00 2.11 33.98
CA ASP A 509 -7.13 2.89 33.47
C ASP A 509 -7.81 2.18 32.29
N ALA A 510 -7.01 1.64 31.34
CA ALA A 510 -7.51 0.88 30.20
C ALA A 510 -8.25 -0.39 30.63
N ARG A 511 -7.74 -1.11 31.65
CA ARG A 511 -8.40 -2.27 32.26
C ARG A 511 -9.73 -1.90 32.90
N HIS A 512 -9.80 -0.81 33.68
CA HIS A 512 -11.06 -0.35 34.26
C HIS A 512 -12.09 0.02 33.18
N ALA A 513 -11.65 0.71 32.12
CA ALA A 513 -12.53 1.04 30.99
C ALA A 513 -13.01 -0.21 30.24
N ALA A 514 -12.14 -1.22 30.07
CA ALA A 514 -12.50 -2.50 29.47
C ALA A 514 -13.51 -3.27 30.31
N ALA A 515 -13.30 -3.39 31.62
CA ALA A 515 -14.24 -4.03 32.55
C ALA A 515 -15.64 -3.40 32.47
N ALA A 516 -15.71 -2.07 32.40
CA ALA A 516 -16.97 -1.35 32.24
C ALA A 516 -17.65 -1.61 30.88
N ARG A 517 -16.87 -1.80 29.80
CA ARG A 517 -17.42 -2.17 28.48
C ARG A 517 -17.96 -3.60 28.49
N THR A 518 -17.21 -4.55 29.05
CA THR A 518 -17.62 -5.96 29.15
C THR A 518 -18.89 -6.10 29.99
N ALA A 519 -19.00 -5.40 31.12
CA ALA A 519 -20.21 -5.39 31.94
C ALA A 519 -21.45 -4.89 31.16
N ARG A 520 -21.32 -3.76 30.43
CA ARG A 520 -22.41 -3.24 29.60
C ARG A 520 -22.83 -4.19 28.47
N ARG A 521 -21.87 -4.92 27.88
CA ARG A 521 -22.15 -5.92 26.83
C ARG A 521 -22.89 -7.13 27.39
N ALA A 522 -22.52 -7.59 28.58
CA ALA A 522 -23.22 -8.68 29.26
C ALA A 522 -24.68 -8.29 29.63
N GLU A 523 -24.93 -7.02 29.95
CA GLU A 523 -26.27 -6.50 30.22
C GLU A 523 -27.14 -6.33 28.96
N ALA A 524 -26.53 -6.14 27.78
CA ALA A 524 -27.24 -5.89 26.53
C ALA A 524 -27.82 -7.15 25.85
N GLY A 525 -27.35 -8.36 26.22
CA GLY A 525 -27.77 -9.64 25.63
C GLY A 525 -27.33 -9.84 24.17
N PRO A 526 -27.36 -11.07 23.62
CA PRO A 526 -27.00 -11.32 22.22
C PRO A 526 -28.04 -10.70 21.26
N PRO A 527 -27.61 -10.25 20.06
CA PRO A 527 -28.52 -9.71 19.06
C PRO A 527 -29.57 -10.76 18.65
N ALA A 528 -30.83 -10.33 18.54
CA ALA A 528 -31.92 -11.20 18.10
C ALA A 528 -31.74 -11.57 16.62
N GLY A 529 -31.32 -12.81 16.33
CA GLY A 529 -31.26 -13.26 14.93
C GLY A 529 -30.45 -14.52 14.63
N SER A 530 -30.78 -15.66 15.24
CA SER A 530 -30.52 -16.96 14.62
C SER A 530 -31.52 -18.00 15.16
N GLY A 531 -32.78 -17.86 14.76
CA GLY A 531 -33.73 -18.95 14.88
C GLY A 531 -33.30 -20.07 13.93
N GLY A 532 -32.86 -21.18 14.50
CA GLY A 532 -32.43 -22.36 13.74
C GLY A 532 -33.53 -22.88 12.85
N VAL A 533 -33.18 -23.21 11.61
CA VAL A 533 -33.96 -24.09 10.75
C VAL A 533 -33.40 -25.50 10.94
N THR A 534 -34.03 -26.26 11.83
CA THR A 534 -34.08 -27.71 11.75
C THR A 534 -35.11 -28.10 10.70
N GLY A 535 -34.71 -28.86 9.69
CA GLY A 535 -35.59 -29.42 8.67
C GLY A 535 -34.82 -30.01 7.52
#